data_AF-F0SHX0-F1
#
_entry.id   AF-F0SHX0-F1
#
_cell.length_a   1.000
_cell.length_b   1.000
_cell.length_c   1.000
_cell.angle_alpha   90.00
_cell.angle_beta   90.00
_cell.angle_gamma   90.00
#
_symmetry.space_group_name_H-M   'P 1'
#
loop_
_entity.id
_entity.type
_entity.pdbx_description
1 polymer ?
#
loop_
_entity_poly.entity_id
_entity_poly.type
_entity_poly.pdbx_seq_one_letter_code
_entity_poly.pdbx_strand_id
1 'polypeptide(L)'
;MPGFRILLGTLVCSLVGSTAHAGIFDNWVSHDGCCDDSCVSDSCLDDCVDGCTGFEGDDSLLGNWLNKSDHCFDDFISPMTNPVYFEDPRSLTELRGIYLHQGIPSGVGGGEINLLAAQIRVAVNENFSIIANKDGYYTSSSPLIDDGWADVGLGGKFTFFRDPCQGKIAAAGVTYEMPVGSTRAAQGNGAGEFNLFLSGGQRLGSYMHYMAAGGLRLPADSAAESKSFYLSQHLDYMVSEKVYLLTELNWFGWFQGGNAGVPGAPTVEGGDLINLGAPDVAGNNIITMAWGAKFKPSGNCEIGLAYEVPLSSRNDLLDNRLTADVILRY
;
A
#
# COMPACT_ATOMS: atom_id res chain seq x y z
N MET A 1 -12.40 12.46 -37.11
CA MET A 1 -10.93 12.36 -37.25
C MET A 1 -10.38 13.77 -37.43
N PRO A 2 -9.33 14.21 -36.72
CA PRO A 2 -8.93 13.99 -35.33
C PRO A 2 -8.99 15.29 -34.48
N GLY A 3 -8.73 15.22 -33.17
CA GLY A 3 -8.28 16.39 -32.41
C GLY A 3 -8.87 16.65 -31.02
N PHE A 4 -9.22 15.62 -30.25
CA PHE A 4 -9.52 15.75 -28.82
C PHE A 4 -8.20 15.95 -28.05
N ARG A 5 -7.99 17.10 -27.40
CA ARG A 5 -6.90 17.30 -26.43
C ARG A 5 -7.51 17.60 -25.07
N ILE A 6 -7.37 16.61 -24.19
CA ILE A 6 -7.68 16.63 -22.77
C ILE A 6 -6.65 17.56 -22.10
N LEU A 7 -7.14 18.61 -21.45
CA LEU A 7 -6.36 19.51 -20.61
C LEU A 7 -6.66 19.14 -19.16
N LEU A 8 -6.04 18.08 -18.65
CA LEU A 8 -6.08 17.70 -17.23
C LEU A 8 -4.66 17.32 -16.83
N GLY A 9 -4.03 18.09 -15.94
CA GLY A 9 -2.71 17.73 -15.39
C GLY A 9 -1.75 18.89 -15.14
N THR A 10 -2.20 20.05 -14.63
CA THR A 10 -1.25 21.10 -14.17
C THR A 10 -1.80 21.99 -13.06
N LEU A 11 -2.58 21.44 -12.12
CA LEU A 11 -3.11 22.25 -11.02
C LEU A 11 -3.22 21.48 -9.70
N VAL A 12 -2.10 20.93 -9.21
CA VAL A 12 -1.96 20.55 -7.79
C VAL A 12 -0.54 20.86 -7.25
N CYS A 13 0.50 20.98 -8.07
CA CYS A 13 1.88 21.21 -7.60
C CYS A 13 2.39 22.67 -7.70
N SER A 14 1.50 23.66 -7.85
CA SER A 14 1.86 25.07 -8.06
C SER A 14 1.47 26.02 -6.92
N LEU A 15 0.99 25.50 -5.78
CA LEU A 15 0.66 26.31 -4.59
C LEU A 15 1.75 26.34 -3.51
N VAL A 16 2.92 25.72 -3.73
CA VAL A 16 4.10 25.87 -2.85
C VAL A 16 5.21 26.70 -3.53
N GLY A 17 5.03 27.06 -4.81
CA GLY A 17 5.99 27.80 -5.62
C GLY A 17 5.65 29.27 -5.79
N SER A 18 5.53 30.05 -4.70
CA SER A 18 5.63 31.52 -4.81
C SER A 18 6.11 32.15 -3.52
N THR A 19 7.42 32.40 -3.46
CA THR A 19 8.09 33.52 -2.77
C THR A 19 7.39 34.07 -1.52
N ALA A 20 7.47 33.34 -0.41
CA ALA A 20 7.48 33.94 0.91
C ALA A 20 8.92 33.83 1.44
N HIS A 21 9.44 34.94 1.94
CA HIS A 21 10.83 35.14 2.28
C HIS A 21 11.40 34.05 3.19
N ALA A 22 12.60 33.60 2.81
CA ALA A 22 13.55 32.88 3.65
C ALA A 22 13.76 33.61 4.98
N GLY A 23 13.81 32.86 6.08
CA GLY A 23 14.10 33.44 7.39
C GLY A 23 13.94 32.54 8.62
N ILE A 24 13.52 31.27 8.49
CA ILE A 24 13.35 30.39 9.67
C ILE A 24 14.05 29.02 9.55
N PHE A 25 14.54 28.61 8.37
CA PHE A 25 15.16 27.29 8.16
C PHE A 25 16.65 27.30 7.83
N ASP A 26 17.32 28.45 7.87
CA ASP A 26 18.65 28.62 7.26
C ASP A 26 19.82 28.43 8.24
N ASN A 27 19.69 27.54 9.24
CA ASN A 27 20.78 27.40 10.21
C ASN A 27 20.84 26.06 10.94
N TRP A 28 21.07 24.96 10.22
CA TRP A 28 21.63 23.74 10.83
C TRP A 28 22.73 23.14 9.95
N VAL A 29 23.95 23.60 10.26
CA VAL A 29 25.23 22.88 10.29
C VAL A 29 25.28 21.53 9.57
N SER A 30 26.02 21.53 8.46
CA SER A 30 26.73 20.38 7.86
C SER A 30 27.13 19.31 8.87
N HIS A 31 26.50 18.14 8.80
CA HIS A 31 27.10 16.88 9.23
C HIS A 31 26.94 15.87 8.09
N ASP A 32 28.08 15.51 7.50
CA ASP A 32 28.21 14.41 6.56
C ASP A 32 27.73 13.13 7.24
N GLY A 33 26.64 12.52 6.76
CA GLY A 33 26.07 11.35 7.45
C GLY A 33 24.98 10.61 6.70
N CYS A 34 23.91 11.29 6.30
CA CYS A 34 22.80 10.67 5.58
C CYS A 34 22.47 11.51 4.35
N CYS A 35 21.93 10.84 3.34
CA CYS A 35 21.56 11.42 2.05
C CYS A 35 20.39 12.40 2.22
N ASP A 36 20.69 13.62 2.64
CA ASP A 36 19.69 14.65 2.91
C ASP A 36 19.16 15.31 1.61
N ASP A 37 17.82 15.45 1.58
CA ASP A 37 16.90 16.30 0.82
C ASP A 37 17.03 16.54 -0.70
N SER A 38 18.11 16.10 -1.34
CA SER A 38 18.26 16.23 -2.79
C SER A 38 18.72 14.92 -3.39
N CYS A 39 17.79 14.24 -4.07
CA CYS A 39 17.97 13.19 -5.08
C CYS A 39 19.15 12.23 -4.82
N VAL A 40 18.87 10.95 -4.61
CA VAL A 40 19.86 9.86 -4.51
C VAL A 40 20.99 10.08 -5.51
N SER A 41 22.11 10.62 -5.01
CA SER A 41 23.33 10.79 -5.80
C SER A 41 23.99 9.42 -5.92
N ASP A 42 24.78 9.18 -6.96
CA ASP A 42 25.55 7.92 -7.13
C ASP A 42 26.36 7.55 -5.87
N SER A 43 26.74 8.54 -5.05
CA SER A 43 27.41 8.35 -3.75
C SER A 43 26.55 7.70 -2.65
N CYS A 44 25.23 7.67 -2.80
CA CYS A 44 24.29 7.06 -1.85
C CYS A 44 23.93 5.61 -2.20
N LEU A 45 24.31 5.13 -3.38
CA LEU A 45 23.96 3.79 -3.85
C LEU A 45 24.88 2.70 -3.28
N ASP A 46 26.08 3.07 -2.82
CA ASP A 46 27.12 2.11 -2.38
C ASP A 46 27.78 2.43 -1.01
N ASP A 47 27.69 3.66 -0.48
CA ASP A 47 28.30 4.00 0.82
C ASP A 47 27.27 3.87 1.95
N CYS A 48 27.36 2.76 2.69
CA CYS A 48 26.75 2.69 4.00
C CYS A 48 27.53 3.60 4.96
N VAL A 49 27.03 4.79 5.19
CA VAL A 49 27.57 5.62 6.27
C VAL A 49 27.07 5.02 7.58
N ASP A 50 28.00 4.70 8.49
CA ASP A 50 27.79 4.19 9.86
C ASP A 50 26.93 5.13 10.77
N GLY A 51 26.27 6.13 10.19
CA GLY A 51 25.47 7.16 10.83
C GLY A 51 24.06 7.32 10.27
N CYS A 52 23.60 6.40 9.41
CA CYS A 52 22.23 6.31 8.90
C CYS A 52 21.21 6.03 10.02
N THR A 53 21.02 7.00 10.91
CA THR A 53 19.94 7.02 11.89
C THR A 53 18.67 7.36 11.13
N GLY A 54 17.74 6.42 11.01
CA GLY A 54 16.46 6.61 10.29
C GLY A 54 15.55 7.71 10.88
N PHE A 55 16.05 8.47 11.85
CA PHE A 55 15.40 9.58 12.54
C PHE A 55 16.45 10.67 12.71
N GLU A 56 16.65 11.51 11.69
CA GLU A 56 17.60 12.62 11.79
C GLU A 56 17.00 13.75 12.63
N GLY A 57 17.59 13.98 13.81
CA GLY A 57 17.30 15.08 14.73
C GLY A 57 16.18 14.79 15.74
N ASP A 58 16.29 15.39 16.93
CA ASP A 58 15.29 15.40 18.02
C ASP A 58 13.96 16.10 17.64
N ASP A 59 13.60 16.15 16.35
CA ASP A 59 12.42 16.83 15.82
C ASP A 59 11.21 15.89 15.82
N SER A 60 10.80 15.48 17.01
CA SER A 60 9.51 14.85 17.20
C SER A 60 8.41 15.92 17.19
N LEU A 61 7.39 15.73 16.35
CA LEU A 61 6.16 16.50 16.48
C LEU A 61 5.27 15.82 17.52
N LEU A 62 4.50 16.62 18.25
CA LEU A 62 3.54 16.11 19.25
C LEU A 62 4.19 15.28 20.39
N GLY A 63 5.40 15.65 20.81
CA GLY A 63 6.00 15.18 22.08
C GLY A 63 6.49 13.74 22.09
N ASN A 64 7.30 13.35 21.09
CA ASN A 64 7.92 12.02 20.89
C ASN A 64 6.98 10.90 20.37
N TRP A 65 5.77 11.21 19.92
CA TRP A 65 4.83 10.20 19.38
C TRP A 65 4.80 10.15 17.85
N LEU A 66 5.31 11.19 17.19
CA LEU A 66 5.36 11.31 15.74
C LEU A 66 6.80 11.68 15.34
N ASN A 67 7.53 10.69 14.85
CA ASN A 67 8.90 10.87 14.37
C ASN A 67 8.95 10.87 12.84
N LYS A 68 10.08 11.29 12.29
CA LYS A 68 10.35 11.29 10.84
C LYS A 68 10.38 9.87 10.27
N SER A 69 10.21 9.76 8.97
CA SER A 69 10.30 8.50 8.22
C SER A 69 11.74 7.99 8.14
N ASP A 70 11.90 6.68 7.98
CA ASP A 70 13.20 6.07 7.76
C ASP A 70 13.79 6.42 6.38
N HIS A 71 14.74 7.35 6.37
CA HIS A 71 15.42 7.84 5.18
C HIS A 71 16.56 6.94 4.68
N CYS A 72 16.92 5.87 5.39
CA CYS A 72 18.04 5.00 5.00
C CYS A 72 17.69 4.02 3.86
N PHE A 73 16.42 4.01 3.46
CA PHE A 73 15.87 3.22 2.35
C PHE A 73 15.07 4.13 1.41
N ASP A 74 15.55 5.36 1.19
CA ASP A 74 14.89 6.34 0.33
C ASP A 74 14.95 6.00 -1.17
N ASP A 75 15.80 5.08 -1.56
CA ASP A 75 15.80 4.49 -2.90
C ASP A 75 14.68 3.47 -3.11
N PHE A 76 14.08 2.93 -2.04
CA PHE A 76 12.91 2.05 -2.16
C PHE A 76 11.65 2.86 -2.48
N ILE A 77 10.80 2.31 -3.33
CA ILE A 77 9.45 2.81 -3.56
C ILE A 77 8.42 1.92 -2.85
N SER A 78 7.30 2.49 -2.40
CA SER A 78 6.27 1.67 -1.73
C SER A 78 5.48 0.80 -2.72
N PRO A 79 4.97 -0.37 -2.31
CA PRO A 79 4.19 -1.26 -3.18
C PRO A 79 2.82 -0.66 -3.55
N MET A 80 2.26 -1.06 -4.68
CA MET A 80 1.08 -0.48 -5.33
C MET A 80 -0.19 -1.31 -5.23
N THR A 81 -0.08 -2.61 -5.45
CA THR A 81 -1.20 -3.55 -5.48
C THR A 81 -1.35 -4.26 -4.14
N ASN A 82 -2.52 -4.86 -3.93
CA ASN A 82 -2.96 -5.29 -2.60
C ASN A 82 -2.74 -4.17 -1.54
N PRO A 83 -3.20 -2.93 -1.80
CA PRO A 83 -2.86 -1.78 -0.97
C PRO A 83 -3.21 -1.95 0.51
N VAL A 84 -4.23 -2.73 0.85
CA VAL A 84 -4.67 -2.95 2.24
C VAL A 84 -3.69 -3.82 3.02
N TYR A 85 -3.10 -4.85 2.40
CA TYR A 85 -2.34 -5.87 3.12
C TYR A 85 -0.85 -5.94 2.72
N PHE A 86 -0.44 -5.33 1.62
CA PHE A 86 0.97 -5.24 1.22
C PHE A 86 1.68 -4.11 2.00
N GLU A 87 2.01 -4.41 3.25
CA GLU A 87 2.68 -3.46 4.13
C GLU A 87 4.17 -3.29 3.80
N ASP A 88 4.59 -2.03 3.75
CA ASP A 88 5.98 -1.61 3.59
C ASP A 88 6.75 -1.92 4.89
N PRO A 89 7.92 -2.60 4.85
CA PRO A 89 8.66 -2.96 6.06
C PRO A 89 9.34 -1.76 6.74
N ARG A 90 9.45 -0.60 6.07
CA ARG A 90 10.09 0.63 6.61
C ARG A 90 9.24 1.27 7.71
N SER A 91 9.88 1.86 8.73
CA SER A 91 9.19 2.70 9.71
C SER A 91 8.96 4.08 9.09
N LEU A 92 7.73 4.35 8.66
CA LEU A 92 7.38 5.55 7.89
C LEU A 92 6.31 6.35 8.63
N THR A 93 6.43 7.68 8.57
CA THR A 93 5.37 8.61 8.91
C THR A 93 4.84 9.22 7.62
N GLU A 94 3.69 8.73 7.16
CA GLU A 94 3.17 9.07 5.84
C GLU A 94 1.65 9.12 5.78
N LEU A 95 1.18 9.93 4.84
CA LEU A 95 -0.18 9.93 4.33
C LEU A 95 -0.16 9.42 2.89
N ARG A 96 -0.93 8.38 2.61
CA ARG A 96 -1.07 7.81 1.27
C ARG A 96 -2.51 7.92 0.80
N GLY A 97 -2.75 8.72 -0.25
CA GLY A 97 -4.01 8.74 -0.97
C GLY A 97 -4.01 7.68 -2.06
N ILE A 98 -5.09 6.92 -2.19
CA ILE A 98 -5.22 5.81 -3.14
C ILE A 98 -6.52 5.96 -3.93
N TYR A 99 -6.42 5.84 -5.24
CA TYR A 99 -7.55 5.64 -6.13
C TYR A 99 -7.42 4.28 -6.82
N LEU A 100 -8.49 3.48 -6.75
CA LEU A 100 -8.61 2.23 -7.49
C LEU A 100 -9.79 2.32 -8.45
N HIS A 101 -9.60 1.82 -9.67
CA HIS A 101 -10.67 1.50 -10.59
C HIS A 101 -10.56 0.02 -10.95
N GLN A 102 -11.56 -0.77 -10.57
CA GLN A 102 -11.57 -2.22 -10.74
C GLN A 102 -12.78 -2.66 -11.56
N GLY A 103 -12.52 -3.39 -12.64
CA GLY A 103 -13.57 -4.08 -13.39
C GLY A 103 -13.99 -5.37 -12.68
N ILE A 104 -15.29 -5.64 -12.65
CA ILE A 104 -15.86 -6.90 -12.15
C ILE A 104 -16.12 -7.83 -13.35
N PRO A 105 -15.74 -9.12 -13.28
CA PRO A 105 -16.04 -10.05 -14.36
C PRO A 105 -17.54 -10.19 -14.63
N SER A 106 -17.93 -10.28 -15.91
CA SER A 106 -19.34 -10.37 -16.32
C SER A 106 -20.06 -11.61 -15.77
N GLY A 107 -19.32 -12.70 -15.53
CA GLY A 107 -19.85 -13.94 -14.96
C GLY A 107 -20.38 -13.80 -13.52
N VAL A 108 -20.02 -12.72 -12.81
CA VAL A 108 -20.36 -12.49 -11.40
C VAL A 108 -21.14 -11.20 -11.20
N GLY A 109 -21.80 -10.71 -12.26
CA GLY A 109 -22.66 -9.52 -12.24
C GLY A 109 -22.11 -8.36 -13.07
N GLY A 110 -20.81 -8.34 -13.35
CA GLY A 110 -20.17 -7.26 -14.11
C GLY A 110 -20.23 -5.90 -13.41
N GLY A 111 -19.83 -4.86 -14.15
CA GLY A 111 -19.74 -3.49 -13.66
C GLY A 111 -18.32 -3.13 -13.20
N GLU A 112 -18.22 -2.03 -12.48
CA GLU A 112 -16.98 -1.41 -12.05
C GLU A 112 -17.11 -0.93 -10.60
N ILE A 113 -16.03 -1.03 -9.85
CA ILE A 113 -15.89 -0.46 -8.51
C ILE A 113 -14.77 0.57 -8.56
N ASN A 114 -15.06 1.79 -8.11
CA ASN A 114 -14.03 2.77 -7.79
C ASN A 114 -13.88 2.90 -6.29
N LEU A 115 -12.65 2.99 -5.80
CA LEU A 115 -12.34 3.27 -4.40
C LEU A 115 -11.51 4.55 -4.33
N LEU A 116 -11.93 5.47 -3.46
CA LEU A 116 -11.07 6.54 -2.99
C LEU A 116 -10.76 6.28 -1.51
N ALA A 117 -9.49 6.08 -1.19
CA ALA A 117 -9.04 5.70 0.15
C ALA A 117 -7.85 6.55 0.61
N ALA A 118 -7.63 6.56 1.92
CA ALA A 118 -6.44 7.12 2.53
C ALA A 118 -5.87 6.13 3.56
N GLN A 119 -4.54 6.04 3.60
CA GLN A 119 -3.82 5.30 4.64
C GLN A 119 -2.92 6.26 5.40
N ILE A 120 -2.76 6.00 6.69
CA ILE A 120 -1.88 6.76 7.57
C ILE A 120 -0.94 5.78 8.26
N ARG A 121 0.35 6.09 8.22
CA ARG A 121 1.37 5.39 9.03
C ARG A 121 2.07 6.42 9.89
N VAL A 122 2.32 6.07 11.13
CA VAL A 122 3.02 6.94 12.09
C VAL A 122 4.14 6.14 12.73
N ALA A 123 5.38 6.56 12.49
CA ALA A 123 6.55 6.04 13.17
C ALA A 123 6.60 6.59 14.61
N VAL A 124 6.24 5.74 15.57
CA VAL A 124 6.27 6.08 17.01
C VAL A 124 7.69 6.00 17.56
N ASN A 125 8.53 5.15 16.97
CA ASN A 125 9.97 5.12 17.14
C ASN A 125 10.61 4.32 15.98
N GLU A 126 11.90 4.01 16.11
CA GLU A 126 12.68 3.26 15.12
C GLU A 126 12.15 1.88 14.77
N ASN A 127 11.52 1.21 15.72
CA ASN A 127 11.11 -0.16 15.55
C ASN A 127 9.60 -0.33 15.60
N PHE A 128 8.81 0.69 15.95
CA PHE A 128 7.36 0.58 16.09
C PHE A 128 6.61 1.68 15.33
N SER A 129 5.63 1.26 14.54
CA SER A 129 4.71 2.14 13.83
C SER A 129 3.26 1.79 14.13
N ILE A 130 2.40 2.80 14.18
CA ILE A 130 0.93 2.62 14.13
C ILE A 130 0.50 2.75 12.67
N ILE A 131 -0.36 1.86 12.21
CA ILE A 131 -0.82 1.81 10.82
C ILE A 131 -2.34 1.80 10.74
N ALA A 132 -2.90 2.74 9.99
CA ALA A 132 -4.28 2.76 9.55
C ALA A 132 -4.28 2.41 8.05
N ASN A 133 -4.50 1.14 7.73
CA ASN A 133 -4.24 0.55 6.42
C ASN A 133 -5.49 0.33 5.57
N LYS A 134 -6.69 0.50 6.13
CA LYS A 134 -7.94 0.40 5.39
C LYS A 134 -8.90 1.51 5.80
N ASP A 135 -9.48 2.17 4.81
CA ASP A 135 -10.60 3.09 4.87
C ASP A 135 -11.01 3.36 3.41
N GLY A 136 -12.05 4.16 3.19
CA GLY A 136 -12.36 4.77 1.90
C GLY A 136 -13.83 4.71 1.57
N TYR A 137 -14.16 5.26 0.39
CA TYR A 137 -15.51 5.27 -0.15
C TYR A 137 -15.54 4.55 -1.50
N TYR A 138 -16.39 3.55 -1.59
CA TYR A 138 -16.69 2.84 -2.82
C TYR A 138 -17.78 3.57 -3.61
N THR A 139 -17.57 3.67 -4.92
CA THR A 139 -18.66 3.88 -5.87
C THR A 139 -18.72 2.67 -6.79
N SER A 140 -19.91 2.21 -7.12
CA SER A 140 -20.08 0.97 -7.87
C SER A 140 -21.20 1.09 -8.90
N SER A 141 -20.95 0.52 -10.08
CA SER A 141 -21.98 0.30 -11.10
C SER A 141 -22.48 -1.15 -11.12
N SER A 142 -21.97 -1.99 -10.22
CA SER A 142 -22.39 -3.37 -10.08
C SER A 142 -23.81 -3.47 -9.54
N PRO A 143 -24.62 -4.44 -9.99
CA PRO A 143 -25.94 -4.70 -9.39
C PRO A 143 -25.87 -5.36 -8.00
N LEU A 144 -24.68 -5.78 -7.54
CA LEU A 144 -24.49 -6.53 -6.30
C LEU A 144 -23.83 -5.73 -5.17
N ILE A 145 -23.17 -4.63 -5.50
CA ILE A 145 -22.41 -3.81 -4.56
C ILE A 145 -22.81 -2.36 -4.84
N ASP A 146 -23.34 -1.67 -3.83
CA ASP A 146 -23.72 -0.26 -3.90
C ASP A 146 -22.63 0.65 -3.33
N ASP A 147 -22.79 1.96 -3.54
CA ASP A 147 -21.91 2.99 -2.98
C ASP A 147 -21.93 3.00 -1.45
N GLY A 148 -20.77 3.14 -0.83
CA GLY A 148 -20.68 3.19 0.63
C GLY A 148 -19.27 3.23 1.18
N TRP A 149 -19.20 3.37 2.50
CA TRP A 149 -17.94 3.42 3.23
C TRP A 149 -17.34 2.03 3.42
N ALA A 150 -16.02 1.96 3.31
CA ALA A 150 -15.21 0.80 3.67
C ALA A 150 -15.16 0.60 5.18
N ASP A 151 -14.85 -0.62 5.58
CA ASP A 151 -14.40 -0.92 6.92
C ASP A 151 -13.04 -0.25 7.20
N VAL A 152 -12.77 -0.02 8.48
CA VAL A 152 -11.58 0.71 8.92
C VAL A 152 -10.58 -0.23 9.57
N GLY A 153 -9.36 -0.26 9.03
CA GLY A 153 -8.25 -1.08 9.52
C GLY A 153 -7.29 -0.27 10.37
N LEU A 154 -6.96 -0.77 11.57
CA LEU A 154 -5.97 -0.17 12.47
C LEU A 154 -5.08 -1.25 13.07
N GLY A 155 -3.79 -0.95 13.23
CA GLY A 155 -2.83 -1.90 13.75
C GLY A 155 -1.50 -1.32 14.18
N GLY A 156 -0.61 -2.25 14.55
CA GLY A 156 0.77 -1.96 14.91
C GLY A 156 1.72 -2.79 14.05
N LYS A 157 2.85 -2.18 13.70
CA LYS A 157 3.95 -2.80 12.95
C LYS A 157 5.24 -2.66 13.75
N PHE A 158 6.00 -3.74 13.81
CA PHE A 158 7.29 -3.80 14.49
C PHE A 158 8.41 -4.20 13.50
N THR A 159 9.33 -3.29 13.23
CA THR A 159 10.54 -3.52 12.41
C THR A 159 11.59 -4.20 13.28
N PHE A 160 11.71 -5.53 13.16
CA PHE A 160 12.58 -6.34 14.01
C PHE A 160 13.97 -6.56 13.41
N PHE A 161 14.15 -6.30 12.12
CA PHE A 161 15.43 -6.44 11.44
C PHE A 161 15.64 -5.27 10.49
N ARG A 162 16.81 -4.65 10.58
CA ARG A 162 17.20 -3.49 9.79
C ARG A 162 18.71 -3.47 9.62
N ASP A 163 19.16 -3.56 8.38
CA ASP A 163 20.56 -3.47 7.98
C ASP A 163 20.65 -2.59 6.72
N PRO A 164 20.81 -1.26 6.89
CA PRO A 164 20.91 -0.32 5.77
C PRO A 164 22.10 -0.64 4.85
N CYS A 165 23.21 -1.12 5.40
CA CYS A 165 24.42 -1.44 4.63
C CYS A 165 24.19 -2.58 3.66
N GLN A 166 23.44 -3.59 4.07
CA GLN A 166 23.05 -4.68 3.19
C GLN A 166 21.73 -4.41 2.45
N GLY A 167 21.12 -3.24 2.65
CA GLY A 167 19.83 -2.87 2.10
C GLY A 167 18.72 -3.85 2.49
N LYS A 168 18.74 -4.36 3.73
CA LYS A 168 17.78 -5.34 4.22
C LYS A 168 16.91 -4.76 5.32
N ILE A 169 15.63 -5.10 5.27
CA ILE A 169 14.69 -4.72 6.32
C ILE A 169 13.60 -5.78 6.44
N ALA A 170 13.11 -6.01 7.66
CA ALA A 170 11.95 -6.86 7.88
C ALA A 170 11.13 -6.38 9.08
N ALA A 171 9.81 -6.52 8.93
CA ALA A 171 8.84 -6.14 9.94
C ALA A 171 7.73 -7.19 10.08
N ALA A 172 7.15 -7.23 11.26
CA ALA A 172 5.99 -8.06 11.59
C ALA A 172 4.89 -7.16 12.15
N GLY A 173 3.62 -7.52 11.99
CA GLY A 173 2.56 -6.72 12.57
C GLY A 173 1.22 -7.41 12.65
N VAL A 174 0.29 -6.70 13.27
CA VAL A 174 -1.11 -7.07 13.37
C VAL A 174 -1.97 -5.86 13.06
N THR A 175 -2.99 -6.06 12.25
CA THR A 175 -4.07 -5.10 11.99
C THR A 175 -5.40 -5.74 12.31
N TYR A 176 -6.35 -4.93 12.77
CA TYR A 176 -7.74 -5.33 12.98
C TYR A 176 -8.64 -4.43 12.14
N GLU A 177 -9.42 -5.07 11.28
CA GLU A 177 -10.45 -4.45 10.46
C GLU A 177 -11.75 -4.39 11.25
N MET A 178 -12.22 -3.17 11.54
CA MET A 178 -13.45 -2.92 12.27
C MET A 178 -14.63 -2.85 11.30
N PRO A 179 -15.72 -3.61 11.53
CA PRO A 179 -16.86 -3.70 10.62
C PRO A 179 -17.79 -2.49 10.79
N VAL A 180 -17.30 -1.29 10.49
CA VAL A 180 -18.01 0.00 10.64
C VAL A 180 -18.48 0.59 9.31
N GLY A 181 -18.14 -0.07 8.20
CA GLY A 181 -18.49 0.31 6.85
C GLY A 181 -19.96 0.07 6.51
N SER A 182 -20.32 0.40 5.27
CA SER A 182 -21.69 0.28 4.77
C SER A 182 -21.99 -1.14 4.28
N THR A 183 -22.96 -1.81 4.88
CA THR A 183 -23.41 -3.16 4.47
C THR A 183 -23.81 -3.28 3.01
N ARG A 184 -24.39 -2.22 2.44
CA ARG A 184 -24.72 -2.14 1.00
C ARG A 184 -23.49 -2.14 0.07
N ALA A 185 -22.32 -1.73 0.58
CA ALA A 185 -21.04 -1.80 -0.12
C ALA A 185 -20.29 -3.12 0.14
N ALA A 186 -20.98 -4.14 0.67
CA ALA A 186 -20.41 -5.41 1.13
C ALA A 186 -19.34 -5.24 2.23
N GLN A 187 -19.47 -4.19 3.05
CA GLN A 187 -18.61 -3.90 4.22
C GLN A 187 -19.44 -4.03 5.51
N GLY A 188 -18.84 -3.91 6.68
CA GLY A 188 -19.57 -3.96 7.95
C GLY A 188 -20.19 -5.34 8.25
N ASN A 189 -19.64 -6.39 7.63
CA ASN A 189 -20.04 -7.77 7.84
C ASN A 189 -19.25 -8.38 9.02
N GLY A 190 -19.79 -9.43 9.62
CA GLY A 190 -19.11 -10.18 10.67
C GLY A 190 -18.81 -9.35 11.93
N ALA A 191 -17.74 -9.74 12.62
CA ALA A 191 -17.29 -9.14 13.88
C ALA A 191 -15.86 -8.59 13.77
N GLY A 192 -15.45 -8.25 12.54
CA GLY A 192 -14.13 -7.75 12.19
C GLY A 192 -13.11 -8.86 11.93
N GLU A 193 -11.97 -8.45 11.37
CA GLU A 193 -10.94 -9.36 10.85
C GLU A 193 -9.55 -9.02 11.37
N PHE A 194 -8.83 -10.02 11.87
CA PHE A 194 -7.42 -9.88 12.20
C PHE A 194 -6.55 -10.21 10.99
N ASN A 195 -5.60 -9.35 10.67
CA ASN A 195 -4.54 -9.64 9.73
C ASN A 195 -3.19 -9.69 10.45
N LEU A 196 -2.57 -10.87 10.47
CA LEU A 196 -1.22 -11.10 11.00
C LEU A 196 -0.25 -11.19 9.83
N PHE A 197 0.77 -10.34 9.80
CA PHE A 197 1.63 -10.22 8.62
C PHE A 197 3.12 -10.16 8.94
N LEU A 198 3.91 -10.56 7.95
CA LEU A 198 5.35 -10.36 7.84
C LEU A 198 5.63 -9.62 6.54
N SER A 199 6.57 -8.68 6.57
CA SER A 199 7.04 -7.96 5.39
C SER A 199 8.56 -7.86 5.42
N GLY A 200 9.17 -7.80 4.24
CA GLY A 200 10.62 -7.65 4.12
C GLY A 200 11.02 -7.02 2.80
N GLY A 201 12.19 -6.39 2.80
CA GLY A 201 12.78 -5.70 1.67
C GLY A 201 14.26 -6.00 1.55
N GLN A 202 14.75 -6.06 0.31
CA GLN A 202 16.14 -6.31 -0.05
C GLN A 202 16.53 -5.46 -1.27
N ARG A 203 17.60 -4.69 -1.13
CA ARG A 203 18.29 -4.05 -2.26
C ARG A 203 19.06 -5.10 -3.08
N LEU A 204 18.92 -5.07 -4.39
CA LEU A 204 19.52 -6.01 -5.33
C LEU A 204 20.46 -5.25 -6.28
N GLY A 205 21.73 -5.13 -5.89
CA GLY A 205 22.66 -4.24 -6.60
C GLY A 205 22.25 -2.77 -6.42
N SER A 206 22.66 -1.90 -7.34
CA SER A 206 22.51 -0.45 -7.14
C SER A 206 21.16 0.13 -7.59
N TYR A 207 20.33 -0.62 -8.33
CA TYR A 207 19.15 -0.04 -9.01
C TYR A 207 17.87 -0.87 -8.87
N MET A 208 17.91 -1.99 -8.14
CA MET A 208 16.74 -2.85 -7.99
C MET A 208 16.42 -3.06 -6.53
N HIS A 209 15.14 -3.12 -6.20
CA HIS A 209 14.69 -3.49 -4.87
C HIS A 209 13.61 -4.53 -4.98
N TYR A 210 13.66 -5.49 -4.05
CA TYR A 210 12.65 -6.52 -3.92
C TYR A 210 12.00 -6.38 -2.56
N MET A 211 10.66 -6.39 -2.53
CA MET A 211 9.91 -6.48 -1.30
C MET A 211 8.89 -7.61 -1.38
N ALA A 212 8.57 -8.19 -0.23
CA ALA A 212 7.48 -9.13 -0.12
C ALA A 212 6.75 -8.96 1.20
N ALA A 213 5.45 -9.17 1.19
CA ALA A 213 4.64 -9.26 2.39
C ALA A 213 3.70 -10.47 2.30
N GLY A 214 3.55 -11.18 3.40
CA GLY A 214 2.63 -12.30 3.49
C GLY A 214 1.94 -12.32 4.84
N GLY A 215 0.71 -12.81 4.87
CA GLY A 215 -0.09 -12.78 6.08
C GLY A 215 -1.26 -13.74 6.09
N LEU A 216 -1.89 -13.81 7.25
CA LEU A 216 -3.08 -14.60 7.53
C LEU A 216 -4.22 -13.66 7.91
N ARG A 217 -5.35 -13.81 7.22
CA ARG A 217 -6.60 -13.10 7.47
C ARG A 217 -7.56 -14.02 8.22
N LEU A 218 -7.89 -13.60 9.44
CA LEU A 218 -8.57 -14.38 10.46
C LEU A 218 -9.77 -13.59 10.99
N PRO A 219 -10.97 -13.78 10.40
CA PRO A 219 -12.17 -13.14 10.88
C PRO A 219 -12.55 -13.63 12.27
N ALA A 220 -13.03 -12.71 13.10
CA ALA A 220 -13.58 -13.01 14.42
C ALA A 220 -14.90 -13.77 14.33
N ASP A 221 -15.65 -13.60 13.22
CA ASP A 221 -16.81 -14.41 12.87
C ASP A 221 -16.57 -15.16 11.55
N SER A 222 -16.09 -16.40 11.66
CA SER A 222 -15.80 -17.23 10.48
C SER A 222 -17.04 -17.84 9.82
N ALA A 223 -18.25 -17.55 10.31
CA ALA A 223 -19.48 -17.88 9.60
C ALA A 223 -19.88 -16.73 8.65
N ALA A 224 -19.57 -15.49 9.02
CA ALA A 224 -19.82 -14.32 8.19
C ALA A 224 -18.72 -14.06 7.15
N GLU A 225 -17.47 -14.47 7.45
CA GLU A 225 -16.29 -14.12 6.66
C GLU A 225 -15.36 -15.33 6.45
N SER A 226 -14.61 -15.30 5.35
CA SER A 226 -13.70 -16.38 4.94
C SER A 226 -12.29 -16.18 5.51
N LYS A 227 -11.56 -17.27 5.74
CA LYS A 227 -10.13 -17.22 6.10
C LYS A 227 -9.26 -17.38 4.88
N SER A 228 -8.28 -16.50 4.75
CA SER A 228 -7.33 -16.51 3.64
C SER A 228 -5.90 -16.25 4.10
N PHE A 229 -4.96 -16.69 3.29
CA PHE A 229 -3.59 -16.21 3.33
C PHE A 229 -3.32 -15.38 2.09
N TYR A 230 -2.30 -14.54 2.16
CA TYR A 230 -1.78 -13.86 0.99
C TYR A 230 -0.25 -13.85 0.97
N LEU A 231 0.30 -13.70 -0.22
CA LEU A 231 1.69 -13.39 -0.49
C LEU A 231 1.74 -12.37 -1.62
N SER A 232 2.26 -11.18 -1.32
CA SER A 232 2.49 -10.11 -2.27
C SER A 232 3.99 -9.90 -2.45
N GLN A 233 4.40 -9.67 -3.69
CA GLN A 233 5.79 -9.49 -4.09
C GLN A 233 5.89 -8.26 -4.96
N HIS A 234 6.96 -7.49 -4.78
CA HIS A 234 7.28 -6.27 -5.48
C HIS A 234 8.72 -6.33 -5.96
N LEU A 235 8.93 -6.01 -7.22
CA LEU A 235 10.25 -5.82 -7.80
C LEU A 235 10.23 -4.51 -8.57
N ASP A 236 11.13 -3.61 -8.21
CA ASP A 236 11.32 -2.36 -8.93
C ASP A 236 12.72 -2.23 -9.52
N TYR A 237 12.81 -1.36 -10.53
CA TYR A 237 14.03 -0.95 -11.17
C TYR A 237 14.05 0.58 -11.33
N MET A 238 15.06 1.20 -10.75
CA MET A 238 15.35 2.63 -10.80
C MET A 238 15.94 2.99 -12.16
N VAL A 239 15.09 3.51 -13.07
CA VAL A 239 15.50 3.92 -14.43
C VAL A 239 16.23 5.27 -14.41
N SER A 240 15.90 6.11 -13.43
CA SER A 240 16.58 7.37 -13.13
C SER A 240 16.42 7.68 -11.65
N GLU A 241 17.08 8.72 -11.16
CA GLU A 241 16.97 9.22 -9.78
C GLU A 241 15.53 9.44 -9.28
N LYS A 242 14.56 9.58 -10.18
CA LYS A 242 13.17 9.92 -9.84
C LYS A 242 12.13 8.98 -10.44
N VAL A 243 12.53 8.02 -11.29
CA VAL A 243 11.58 7.20 -12.04
C VAL A 243 11.91 5.74 -11.85
N TYR A 244 10.92 5.02 -11.35
CA TYR A 244 10.98 3.59 -11.08
C TYR A 244 9.96 2.89 -11.95
N LEU A 245 10.36 1.77 -12.54
CA LEU A 245 9.43 0.80 -13.13
C LEU A 245 9.27 -0.34 -12.15
N LEU A 246 8.06 -0.86 -12.01
CA LEU A 246 7.75 -1.93 -11.06
C LEU A 246 6.94 -3.05 -11.70
N THR A 247 7.10 -4.24 -11.15
CA THR A 247 6.18 -5.35 -11.32
C THR A 247 5.85 -5.98 -9.99
N GLU A 248 4.60 -6.39 -9.83
CA GLU A 248 4.11 -6.99 -8.60
C GLU A 248 3.33 -8.26 -8.89
N LEU A 249 3.38 -9.19 -7.95
CA LEU A 249 2.62 -10.43 -8.00
C LEU A 249 1.91 -10.61 -6.67
N ASN A 250 0.59 -10.77 -6.69
CA ASN A 250 -0.19 -11.09 -5.51
C ASN A 250 -0.75 -12.49 -5.64
N TRP A 251 -0.70 -13.24 -4.55
CA TRP A 251 -1.32 -14.54 -4.43
C TRP A 251 -2.22 -14.53 -3.19
N PHE A 252 -3.51 -14.77 -3.40
CA PHE A 252 -4.48 -15.06 -2.35
C PHE A 252 -4.89 -16.52 -2.41
N GLY A 253 -4.98 -17.16 -1.25
CA GLY A 253 -5.52 -18.50 -1.13
C GLY A 253 -6.45 -18.62 0.06
N TRP A 254 -7.60 -19.25 -0.12
CA TRP A 254 -8.59 -19.44 0.94
C TRP A 254 -8.45 -20.83 1.53
N PHE A 255 -8.47 -20.91 2.87
CA PHE A 255 -8.39 -22.19 3.57
C PHE A 255 -9.63 -22.48 4.44
N GLN A 256 -10.54 -21.52 4.55
CA GLN A 256 -11.88 -21.71 5.10
C GLN A 256 -12.85 -20.72 4.45
N GLY A 257 -14.04 -21.17 4.06
CA GLY A 257 -15.13 -20.27 3.62
C GLY A 257 -16.07 -19.89 4.76
N GLY A 258 -16.82 -18.80 4.54
CA GLY A 258 -17.97 -18.43 5.35
C GLY A 258 -19.27 -19.08 4.86
N ASN A 259 -20.40 -18.49 5.23
CA ASN A 259 -21.75 -18.95 4.85
C ASN A 259 -22.52 -17.91 4.00
N ALA A 260 -21.89 -16.80 3.61
CA ALA A 260 -22.48 -15.73 2.86
C ALA A 260 -22.42 -16.04 1.35
N GLY A 261 -23.41 -16.79 0.87
CA GLY A 261 -23.55 -17.17 -0.53
C GLY A 261 -24.97 -17.01 -1.05
N VAL A 262 -25.09 -16.79 -2.36
CA VAL A 262 -26.38 -16.77 -3.06
C VAL A 262 -26.57 -18.11 -3.78
N PRO A 263 -27.64 -18.87 -3.48
CA PRO A 263 -27.90 -20.13 -4.17
C PRO A 263 -27.94 -19.97 -5.70
N GLY A 264 -27.09 -20.71 -6.41
CA GLY A 264 -27.01 -20.69 -7.88
C GLY A 264 -26.11 -19.60 -8.47
N ALA A 265 -25.50 -18.73 -7.66
CA ALA A 265 -24.46 -17.81 -8.09
C ALA A 265 -23.07 -18.45 -7.97
N PRO A 266 -22.07 -18.00 -8.76
CA PRO A 266 -20.68 -18.41 -8.54
C PRO A 266 -20.20 -17.98 -7.16
N THR A 267 -19.51 -18.87 -6.47
CA THR A 267 -18.81 -18.54 -5.23
C THR A 267 -17.62 -17.62 -5.56
N VAL A 268 -17.62 -16.39 -5.02
CA VAL A 268 -16.57 -15.38 -5.25
C VAL A 268 -16.11 -14.71 -3.97
N GLU A 269 -14.87 -14.22 -3.97
CA GLU A 269 -14.28 -13.43 -2.88
C GLU A 269 -13.74 -12.09 -3.36
N GLY A 270 -13.58 -11.13 -2.45
CA GLY A 270 -13.21 -9.76 -2.83
C GLY A 270 -11.72 -9.44 -2.78
N GLY A 271 -10.87 -10.44 -2.56
CA GLY A 271 -9.42 -10.25 -2.46
C GLY A 271 -9.06 -9.31 -1.32
N ASP A 272 -8.37 -8.22 -1.63
CA ASP A 272 -7.87 -7.25 -0.65
C ASP A 272 -8.90 -6.21 -0.18
N LEU A 273 -9.96 -5.96 -0.96
CA LEU A 273 -10.92 -4.90 -0.68
C LEU A 273 -12.10 -5.38 0.17
N ILE A 274 -12.57 -6.60 -0.08
CA ILE A 274 -13.82 -7.11 0.50
C ILE A 274 -13.63 -8.58 0.92
N ASN A 275 -14.08 -8.93 2.13
CA ASN A 275 -14.30 -10.32 2.51
C ASN A 275 -15.79 -10.63 2.34
N LEU A 276 -16.13 -11.47 1.36
CA LEU A 276 -17.53 -11.78 1.07
C LEU A 276 -18.05 -12.94 1.92
N GLY A 277 -17.17 -13.72 2.57
CA GLY A 277 -17.56 -14.86 3.37
C GLY A 277 -18.19 -15.98 2.55
N ALA A 278 -17.74 -16.19 1.32
CA ALA A 278 -18.41 -17.08 0.39
C ALA A 278 -18.24 -18.57 0.78
N PRO A 279 -19.29 -19.40 0.63
CA PRO A 279 -19.23 -20.81 0.97
C PRO A 279 -18.40 -21.60 -0.05
N ASP A 280 -17.70 -22.65 0.39
CA ASP A 280 -16.93 -23.54 -0.49
C ASP A 280 -15.77 -22.88 -1.24
N VAL A 281 -15.18 -21.80 -0.69
CA VAL A 281 -13.96 -21.19 -1.25
C VAL A 281 -12.66 -21.88 -0.87
N ALA A 282 -12.68 -22.78 0.11
CA ALA A 282 -11.47 -23.42 0.62
C ALA A 282 -10.73 -24.20 -0.48
N GLY A 283 -9.42 -23.98 -0.59
CA GLY A 283 -8.56 -24.56 -1.62
C GLY A 283 -8.48 -23.74 -2.92
N ASN A 284 -9.33 -22.72 -3.09
CA ASN A 284 -9.23 -21.81 -4.23
C ASN A 284 -8.08 -20.82 -4.05
N ASN A 285 -7.58 -20.34 -5.19
CA ASN A 285 -6.49 -19.37 -5.23
C ASN A 285 -6.73 -18.34 -6.34
N ILE A 286 -6.29 -17.12 -6.10
CA ILE A 286 -6.16 -16.08 -7.12
C ILE A 286 -4.70 -15.64 -7.16
N ILE A 287 -4.16 -15.57 -8.36
CA ILE A 287 -2.85 -14.97 -8.61
C ILE A 287 -3.06 -13.83 -9.58
N THR A 288 -2.56 -12.64 -9.23
CA THR A 288 -2.56 -11.47 -10.11
C THR A 288 -1.14 -11.02 -10.37
N MET A 289 -0.96 -10.31 -11.47
CA MET A 289 0.29 -9.65 -11.81
C MET A 289 0.00 -8.22 -12.23
N ALA A 290 0.89 -7.32 -11.83
CA ALA A 290 0.81 -5.91 -12.15
C ALA A 290 2.12 -5.38 -12.70
N TRP A 291 1.98 -4.32 -13.49
CA TRP A 291 3.07 -3.49 -13.98
C TRP A 291 2.73 -2.04 -13.74
N GLY A 292 3.74 -1.25 -13.39
CA GLY A 292 3.53 0.15 -13.09
C GLY A 292 4.80 0.97 -13.15
N ALA A 293 4.64 2.21 -12.75
CA ALA A 293 5.73 3.13 -12.55
C ALA A 293 5.46 4.03 -11.34
N LYS A 294 6.53 4.48 -10.70
CA LYS A 294 6.49 5.54 -9.70
C LYS A 294 7.41 6.68 -10.09
N PHE A 295 6.90 7.90 -9.90
CA PHE A 295 7.68 9.12 -9.93
C PHE A 295 7.93 9.57 -8.49
N LYS A 296 9.20 9.64 -8.09
CA LYS A 296 9.68 10.01 -6.75
C LYS A 296 10.54 11.27 -6.86
N PRO A 297 9.94 12.48 -6.86
CA PRO A 297 10.70 13.72 -7.02
C PRO A 297 11.63 14.03 -5.84
N SER A 298 11.34 13.50 -4.65
CA SER A 298 12.13 13.58 -3.41
C SER A 298 11.82 12.39 -2.49
N GLY A 299 12.56 12.20 -1.39
CA GLY A 299 12.29 11.16 -0.37
C GLY A 299 10.87 11.24 0.23
N ASN A 300 10.34 12.46 0.34
CA ASN A 300 9.06 12.77 0.96
C ASN A 300 7.84 12.64 0.04
N CYS A 301 8.01 12.39 -1.26
CA CYS A 301 6.88 12.33 -2.18
C CYS A 301 7.02 11.20 -3.21
N GLU A 302 5.97 10.40 -3.36
CA GLU A 302 5.85 9.41 -4.44
C GLU A 302 4.50 9.53 -5.12
N ILE A 303 4.48 9.37 -6.44
CA ILE A 303 3.27 9.31 -7.25
C ILE A 303 3.35 8.05 -8.10
N GLY A 304 2.38 7.15 -7.95
CA GLY A 304 2.38 5.86 -8.61
C GLY A 304 1.18 5.62 -9.52
N LEU A 305 1.41 4.79 -10.54
CA LEU A 305 0.36 4.19 -11.35
C LEU A 305 0.71 2.72 -11.60
N ALA A 306 -0.23 1.81 -11.37
CA ALA A 306 -0.08 0.39 -11.64
C ALA A 306 -1.34 -0.19 -12.28
N TYR A 307 -1.16 -1.11 -13.23
CA TYR A 307 -2.23 -1.86 -13.85
C TYR A 307 -2.06 -3.35 -13.55
N GLU A 308 -3.12 -3.97 -13.05
CA GLU A 308 -3.13 -5.34 -12.54
C GLU A 308 -4.19 -6.19 -13.23
N VAL A 309 -3.82 -7.45 -13.49
CA VAL A 309 -4.68 -8.45 -14.11
C VAL A 309 -4.54 -9.80 -13.41
N PRO A 310 -5.61 -10.61 -13.36
CA PRO A 310 -5.53 -11.99 -12.89
C PRO A 310 -4.75 -12.86 -13.89
N LEU A 311 -3.88 -13.72 -13.36
CA LEU A 311 -3.17 -14.77 -14.08
C LEU A 311 -3.79 -16.16 -13.86
N SER A 312 -4.51 -16.34 -12.75
CA SER A 312 -5.24 -17.58 -12.46
C SER A 312 -6.48 -17.73 -13.35
N SER A 313 -7.00 -18.94 -13.47
CA SER A 313 -8.28 -19.20 -14.15
C SER A 313 -9.49 -18.66 -13.37
N ARG A 314 -9.31 -18.42 -12.06
CA ARG A 314 -10.27 -17.78 -11.17
C ARG A 314 -9.88 -16.31 -11.00
N ASN A 315 -10.85 -15.42 -11.18
CA ASN A 315 -10.65 -13.97 -11.15
C ASN A 315 -11.44 -13.30 -10.00
N ASP A 316 -12.40 -14.02 -9.39
CA ASP A 316 -13.39 -13.49 -8.43
C ASP A 316 -13.92 -12.09 -8.80
N LEU A 317 -13.76 -11.08 -7.93
CA LEU A 317 -14.22 -9.71 -8.20
C LEU A 317 -13.23 -8.86 -9.03
N LEU A 318 -12.05 -9.38 -9.38
CA LEU A 318 -10.99 -8.63 -10.06
C LEU A 318 -10.81 -9.13 -11.49
N ASP A 319 -11.41 -8.42 -12.46
CA ASP A 319 -11.15 -8.64 -13.89
C ASP A 319 -9.89 -7.90 -14.34
N ASN A 320 -9.78 -6.64 -13.95
CA ASN A 320 -8.61 -5.78 -14.10
C ASN A 320 -8.68 -4.65 -13.08
N ARG A 321 -7.53 -4.07 -12.73
CA ARG A 321 -7.47 -2.96 -11.79
C ARG A 321 -6.42 -1.93 -12.20
N LEU A 322 -6.81 -0.66 -12.21
CA LEU A 322 -5.92 0.48 -12.27
C LEU A 322 -5.80 1.09 -10.86
N THR A 323 -4.57 1.19 -10.36
CA THR A 323 -4.25 1.82 -9.07
C THR A 323 -3.45 3.08 -9.32
N ALA A 324 -3.88 4.20 -8.75
CA ALA A 324 -3.08 5.42 -8.64
C ALA A 324 -2.88 5.76 -7.17
N ASP A 325 -1.67 6.17 -6.79
CA ASP A 325 -1.39 6.64 -5.44
C ASP A 325 -0.57 7.92 -5.41
N VAL A 326 -0.71 8.64 -4.29
CA VAL A 326 0.18 9.74 -3.91
C VAL A 326 0.55 9.54 -2.46
N ILE A 327 1.85 9.51 -2.18
CA ILE A 327 2.41 9.37 -0.84
C ILE A 327 3.11 10.67 -0.48
N LEU A 328 2.84 11.17 0.72
CA LEU A 328 3.52 12.29 1.35
C LEU A 328 4.12 11.81 2.67
N ARG A 329 5.42 12.02 2.88
CA ARG A 329 6.15 11.60 4.09
C ARG A 329 6.67 12.78 4.89
N TYR A 330 6.60 12.63 6.20
CA TYR A 330 7.26 13.48 7.18
C TYR A 330 8.56 12.83 7.64
#